data_AF-A0A2U2CHH3-F1
#
_entry.id   AF-A0A2U2CHH3-F1
#
_cell.length_a   1.000
_cell.length_b   1.000
_cell.length_c   1.000
_cell.angle_alpha   90.00
_cell.angle_beta   90.00
_cell.angle_gamma   90.00
#
_symmetry.space_group_name_H-M   'P 1'
#
loop_
_entity.id
_entity.type
_entity.pdbx_description
1 polymer ?
#
loop_
_entity_poly.entity_id
_entity_poly.type
_entity_poly.pdbx_seq_one_letter_code
_entity_poly.pdbx_strand_id
1 'polypeptide(L)'
;MGAEDDEDRQVEWITAFWSSIALHRDVYFGDLVAAHRNLRDLQRQDSTRWLEIFRATLEQTDPTAETANYILSRTELIAKDLERALFECAHRVQPYADGKQVDHQTNEEI
;
A
#
# COMPACT_ATOMS: atom_id res chain seq x y z
N MET A 1 5.08 28.54 1.95
CA MET A 1 4.30 27.34 2.30
C MET A 1 4.99 26.76 3.52
N GLY A 2 4.42 26.97 4.71
CA GLY A 2 5.03 26.53 5.98
C GLY A 2 4.77 25.04 6.21
N ALA A 3 5.58 24.40 7.06
CA ALA A 3 5.47 22.97 7.38
C ALA A 3 4.11 22.58 8.01
N GLU A 4 3.41 23.54 8.62
CA GLU A 4 2.06 23.37 9.18
C GLU A 4 1.01 23.04 8.09
N ASP A 5 1.14 23.63 6.90
CA ASP A 5 0.24 23.40 5.75
C ASP A 5 0.37 21.96 5.17
N ASP A 6 1.54 21.35 5.36
CA ASP A 6 1.84 19.98 4.91
C ASP A 6 1.26 18.94 5.87
N GLU A 7 1.30 19.23 7.19
CA GLU A 7 0.72 18.39 8.24
C GLU A 7 -0.81 18.33 8.14
N ASP A 8 -1.48 19.47 7.99
CA ASP A 8 -2.95 19.54 7.85
C ASP A 8 -3.41 18.75 6.61
N ARG A 9 -2.72 18.90 5.48
CA ARG A 9 -3.02 18.18 4.25
C ARG A 9 -2.84 16.66 4.41
N GLN A 10 -1.81 16.24 5.15
CA GLN A 10 -1.57 14.83 5.43
C GLN A 10 -2.68 14.24 6.31
N VAL A 11 -3.15 14.98 7.30
CA VAL A 11 -4.28 14.57 8.15
C VAL A 11 -5.56 14.44 7.32
N GLU A 12 -5.89 15.43 6.48
CA GLU A 12 -7.06 15.36 5.59
C GLU A 12 -7.04 14.13 4.69
N TRP A 13 -5.87 13.78 4.13
CA TRP A 13 -5.71 12.62 3.27
C TRP A 13 -5.92 11.29 4.01
N ILE A 14 -5.36 11.15 5.22
CA ILE A 14 -5.55 9.96 6.05
C ILE A 14 -7.00 9.86 6.56
N THR A 15 -7.64 10.99 6.89
CA THR A 15 -9.07 11.02 7.25
C THR A 15 -9.96 10.60 6.09
N ALA A 16 -9.67 11.04 4.86
CA ALA A 16 -10.40 10.59 3.67
C ALA A 16 -10.24 9.09 3.41
N PHE A 17 -9.04 8.55 3.62
CA PHE A 17 -8.77 7.12 3.54
C PHE A 17 -9.61 6.31 4.54
N TRP A 18 -9.57 6.66 5.83
CA TRP A 18 -10.34 5.95 6.85
C TRP A 18 -11.84 6.15 6.71
N SER A 19 -12.30 7.31 6.26
CA SER A 19 -13.70 7.54 5.92
C SER A 19 -14.17 6.63 4.79
N SER A 20 -13.31 6.34 3.82
CA SER A 20 -13.63 5.40 2.72
C SER A 20 -13.81 3.99 3.23
N ILE A 21 -12.96 3.56 4.16
CA ILE A 21 -13.00 2.23 4.77
C ILE A 21 -14.21 2.09 5.71
N ALA A 22 -14.46 3.08 6.56
CA ALA A 22 -15.48 3.02 7.61
C ALA A 22 -16.90 3.27 7.08
N LEU A 23 -17.04 4.13 6.06
CA LEU A 23 -18.34 4.56 5.55
C LEU A 23 -18.67 3.99 4.17
N HIS A 24 -17.85 3.08 3.63
CA HIS A 24 -17.98 2.56 2.26
C HIS A 24 -18.12 3.67 1.21
N ARG A 25 -17.44 4.80 1.41
CA ARG A 25 -17.44 5.91 0.47
C ARG A 25 -16.23 5.78 -0.46
N ASP A 26 -16.41 5.83 -1.77
CA ASP A 26 -15.31 5.91 -2.73
C ASP A 26 -14.68 7.32 -2.73
N VAL A 27 -14.06 7.72 -1.62
CA VAL A 27 -13.44 9.05 -1.46
C VAL A 27 -11.92 9.01 -1.39
N TYR A 28 -11.33 7.82 -1.49
CA TYR A 28 -9.89 7.60 -1.61
C TYR A 28 -9.58 6.87 -2.93
N PHE A 29 -8.81 7.53 -3.80
CA PHE A 29 -8.43 7.02 -5.12
C PHE A 29 -6.93 6.72 -5.26
N GLY A 30 -6.19 6.69 -4.14
CA GLY A 30 -4.75 6.49 -4.13
C GLY A 30 -4.35 5.01 -4.26
N ASP A 31 -3.20 4.74 -4.90
CA ASP A 31 -2.60 3.41 -4.89
C ASP A 31 -1.83 3.20 -3.59
N LEU A 32 -2.45 2.47 -2.65
CA LEU A 32 -1.89 2.16 -1.34
C LEU A 32 -0.55 1.41 -1.46
N VAL A 33 -0.40 0.52 -2.43
CA VAL A 33 0.83 -0.27 -2.61
C VAL A 33 1.95 0.62 -3.11
N ALA A 34 1.67 1.51 -4.09
CA ALA A 34 2.67 2.44 -4.62
C ALA A 34 3.18 3.40 -3.54
N ALA A 35 2.29 3.91 -2.68
CA ALA A 35 2.67 4.79 -1.58
C ALA A 35 3.67 4.12 -0.62
N HIS A 36 3.40 2.87 -0.21
CA HIS A 36 4.25 2.15 0.73
C HIS A 36 5.52 1.57 0.09
N ARG A 37 5.52 1.27 -1.22
CA ARG A 37 6.71 0.78 -1.95
C ARG A 37 7.83 1.82 -2.01
N ASN A 38 7.50 3.11 -1.94
CA ASN A 38 8.51 4.18 -1.95
C ASN A 38 9.25 4.35 -0.61
N LEU A 39 8.82 3.65 0.46
CA LEU A 39 9.49 3.65 1.76
C LEU A 39 10.73 2.75 1.68
N ARG A 40 11.92 3.32 1.95
CA ARG A 40 13.20 2.61 1.76
C ARG A 40 13.51 1.55 2.82
N ASP A 41 13.01 1.74 4.04
CA ASP A 41 13.36 0.92 5.21
C ASP A 41 12.17 0.11 5.75
N LEU A 42 11.13 -0.08 4.94
CA LEU A 42 9.94 -0.80 5.35
C LEU A 42 10.21 -2.32 5.44
N GLN A 43 9.99 -2.89 6.62
CA GLN A 43 10.13 -4.31 6.91
C GLN A 43 8.75 -4.96 7.13
N ARG A 44 8.67 -6.29 6.96
CA ARG A 44 7.41 -7.03 7.28
C ARG A 44 6.96 -6.81 8.72
N GLN A 45 7.89 -6.70 9.66
CA GLN A 45 7.56 -6.51 11.08
C GLN A 45 6.87 -5.16 11.35
N ASP A 46 7.05 -4.17 10.47
CA ASP A 46 6.40 -2.86 10.62
C ASP A 46 4.88 -2.95 10.45
N SER A 47 4.38 -3.87 9.62
CA SER A 47 2.94 -4.12 9.48
C SER A 47 2.31 -4.55 10.82
N THR A 48 3.02 -5.45 11.52
CA THR A 48 2.60 -5.97 12.83
C THR A 48 2.64 -4.87 13.88
N ARG A 49 3.76 -4.12 13.95
CA ARG A 49 3.91 -3.03 14.90
C ARG A 49 2.88 -1.91 14.67
N TRP A 50 2.59 -1.60 13.43
CA TRP A 50 1.56 -0.63 13.08
C TRP A 50 0.16 -1.09 13.54
N LEU A 51 -0.19 -2.37 13.37
CA LEU A 51 -1.47 -2.92 13.87
C LEU A 51 -1.58 -2.85 15.40
N GLU A 52 -0.49 -3.10 16.12
CA GLU A 52 -0.46 -2.96 17.58
C GLU A 52 -0.77 -1.52 18.03
N ILE A 53 -0.10 -0.54 17.41
CA ILE A 53 -0.33 0.89 17.69
C ILE A 53 -1.75 1.30 17.30
N PHE A 54 -2.23 0.82 16.15
CA PHE A 54 -3.58 1.12 15.68
C PHE A 54 -4.63 0.61 16.65
N ARG A 55 -4.49 -0.62 17.14
CA ARG A 55 -5.40 -1.20 18.14
C ARG A 55 -5.38 -0.40 19.44
N ALA A 56 -4.20 -0.08 19.96
CA ALA A 56 -4.08 0.72 21.18
C ALA A 56 -4.68 2.13 21.00
N THR A 57 -4.56 2.72 19.81
CA THR A 57 -5.20 4.00 19.49
C THR A 57 -6.71 3.86 19.42
N LEU A 58 -7.22 2.80 18.78
CA LEU A 58 -8.64 2.53 18.68
C LEU A 58 -9.28 2.36 20.06
N GLU A 59 -8.62 1.65 20.97
CA GLU A 59 -9.07 1.50 22.37
C GLU A 59 -9.15 2.85 23.11
N GLN A 60 -8.23 3.79 22.82
CA GLN A 60 -8.26 5.13 23.41
C GLN A 60 -9.41 6.01 22.90
N THR A 61 -9.98 5.69 21.72
CA THR A 61 -11.13 6.44 21.17
C THR A 61 -12.48 6.05 21.80
N ASP A 62 -12.48 5.06 22.71
CA ASP A 62 -13.68 4.51 23.37
C ASP A 62 -14.85 4.18 22.40
N PRO A 63 -14.59 3.45 21.30
CA PRO A 63 -15.64 3.08 20.35
C PRO A 63 -16.55 1.99 20.95
N THR A 64 -17.74 1.84 20.36
CA THR A 64 -18.56 0.65 20.67
C THR A 64 -17.83 -0.62 20.24
N ALA A 65 -18.08 -1.74 20.94
CA ALA A 65 -17.44 -3.02 20.62
C ALA A 65 -17.69 -3.46 19.16
N GLU A 66 -18.88 -3.19 18.62
CA GLU A 66 -19.21 -3.49 17.22
C GLU A 66 -18.35 -2.66 16.26
N THR A 67 -18.27 -1.34 16.49
CA THR A 67 -17.44 -0.43 15.69
C THR A 67 -15.96 -0.81 15.77
N ALA A 68 -15.46 -1.11 16.96
CA ALA A 68 -14.07 -1.52 17.17
C ALA A 68 -13.73 -2.78 16.36
N ASN A 69 -14.57 -3.81 16.48
CA ASN A 69 -14.39 -5.08 15.77
C ASN A 69 -14.46 -4.91 14.25
N TYR A 70 -15.39 -4.10 13.76
CA TYR A 70 -15.51 -3.81 12.33
C TYR A 70 -14.26 -3.12 11.79
N ILE A 71 -13.81 -2.03 12.43
CA ILE A 71 -12.64 -1.27 11.99
C ILE A 71 -11.38 -2.15 12.06
N LEU A 72 -11.20 -2.90 13.16
CA LEU A 72 -10.04 -3.76 13.34
C LEU A 72 -9.97 -4.84 12.27
N SER A 73 -11.08 -5.55 12.02
CA SER A 73 -11.14 -6.62 11.01
C SER A 73 -10.79 -6.12 9.60
N ARG A 74 -11.28 -4.93 9.24
CA ARG A 74 -10.96 -4.30 7.95
C ARG A 74 -9.50 -3.88 7.87
N THR A 75 -8.97 -3.33 8.96
CA THR A 75 -7.59 -2.88 9.05
C THR A 75 -6.60 -4.04 8.93
N GLU A 76 -6.87 -5.17 9.60
CA GLU A 76 -6.07 -6.39 9.49
C GLU A 76 -6.06 -6.95 8.07
N LEU A 77 -7.20 -6.93 7.38
CA LEU A 77 -7.28 -7.38 5.99
C LEU A 77 -6.41 -6.53 5.06
N ILE A 78 -6.51 -5.20 5.20
CA ILE A 78 -5.70 -4.25 4.41
C ILE A 78 -4.21 -4.44 4.69
N ALA A 79 -3.82 -4.59 5.95
CA ALA A 79 -2.42 -4.82 6.32
C ALA A 79 -1.87 -6.11 5.69
N LYS A 80 -2.63 -7.20 5.72
CA LYS A 80 -2.25 -8.48 5.08
C LYS A 80 -2.12 -8.36 3.56
N ASP A 81 -3.04 -7.65 2.91
CA ASP A 81 -3.01 -7.44 1.47
C ASP A 81 -1.83 -6.56 1.05
N LEU A 82 -1.54 -5.53 1.83
CA LEU A 82 -0.39 -4.65 1.62
C LEU A 82 0.93 -5.42 1.80
N GLU A 83 1.07 -6.20 2.86
CA GLU A 83 2.26 -7.02 3.10
C GLU A 83 2.52 -8.00 1.95
N ARG A 84 1.48 -8.72 1.50
CA ARG A 84 1.55 -9.61 0.33
C ARG A 84 1.98 -8.85 -0.93
N ALA A 85 1.36 -7.71 -1.21
CA ALA A 85 1.66 -6.92 -2.39
C ALA A 85 3.09 -6.35 -2.40
N LEU A 86 3.61 -5.96 -1.24
CA LEU A 86 4.94 -5.38 -1.09
C LEU A 86 6.05 -6.43 -1.08
N PHE A 87 5.84 -7.57 -0.41
CA PHE A 87 6.94 -8.48 -0.09
C PHE A 87 6.81 -9.88 -0.71
N GLU A 88 5.66 -10.27 -1.25
CA GLU A 88 5.46 -11.58 -1.90
C GLU A 88 5.34 -11.42 -3.42
N CYS A 89 4.63 -10.39 -3.89
CA CYS A 89 4.50 -10.10 -5.32
C CYS A 89 5.77 -9.47 -5.94
N ALA A 90 6.71 -9.00 -5.11
CA ALA A 90 8.01 -8.50 -5.56
C ALA A 90 8.96 -9.60 -6.11
N HIS A 91 8.61 -10.89 -5.99
CA HIS A 91 9.35 -11.99 -6.61
C HIS A 91 8.91 -12.26 -8.05
N ARG A 92 8.93 -11.23 -8.90
CA ARG A 92 8.99 -11.42 -10.35
C ARG A 92 10.02 -10.48 -10.95
N VAL A 93 11.29 -10.84 -10.75
CA VAL A 93 12.32 -10.47 -11.71
C VAL A 93 12.02 -11.28 -12.98
N GLN A 94 11.39 -10.66 -13.97
CA GLN A 94 11.50 -11.17 -15.33
C GLN A 94 12.94 -10.88 -15.78
N PRO A 95 13.77 -11.89 -16.10
CA PRO A 95 15.01 -11.61 -16.79
C PRO A 95 14.64 -11.11 -18.19
N TYR A 96 14.87 -9.83 -18.44
CA TYR A 96 15.01 -9.32 -19.80
C TYR A 96 16.27 -9.97 -20.39
N ALA A 97 16.09 -11.07 -21.12
CA ALA A 97 17.12 -11.58 -22.01
C ALA A 97 17.13 -10.68 -23.25
N ASP A 98 18.01 -9.68 -23.23
CA ASP A 98 18.46 -8.97 -24.41
C ASP A 98 19.14 -9.97 -25.36
N GLY A 99 18.37 -10.45 -26.33
CA GLY A 99 18.80 -11.38 -27.37
C GLY A 99 18.52 -10.73 -28.71
N LYS A 100 19.33 -9.74 -29.05
CA LYS A 100 19.45 -9.12 -30.37
C LYS A 100 19.36 -10.16 -31.49
N GLN A 101 18.20 -10.27 -32.15
CA GLN A 101 18.09 -10.94 -33.44
C GLN A 101 18.43 -9.91 -34.52
N VAL A 102 19.72 -9.79 -34.87
CA VAL A 102 20.14 -8.99 -36.03
C VAL A 102 21.40 -9.58 -36.69
N ASP A 103 21.19 -10.45 -37.68
CA ASP A 103 21.91 -10.51 -38.95
C ASP A 103 20.91 -11.08 -39.99
N HIS A 104 20.40 -10.27 -40.91
CA HIS A 104 20.98 -9.82 -42.18
C HIS A 104 21.45 -10.97 -43.11
N GLN A 105 20.46 -11.48 -43.87
CA GLN A 105 20.51 -11.62 -45.34
C GLN A 105 21.49 -12.62 -45.96
N THR A 106 20.92 -13.69 -46.53
CA THR A 106 21.31 -14.16 -47.87
C THR A 106 20.07 -14.65 -48.61
N ASN A 107 19.58 -13.84 -49.54
CA ASN A 107 18.71 -14.31 -50.62
C ASN A 107 19.27 -13.70 -51.91
N GLU A 108 20.11 -14.45 -52.61
CA GLU A 108 20.36 -14.25 -54.03
C GLU A 108 20.41 -15.61 -54.73
N GLU A 109 19.47 -15.70 -55.67
CA GLU A 109 19.21 -16.67 -56.72
C GLU A 109 20.40 -16.81 -57.68
N ILE A 110 20.90 -18.04 -57.94
CA ILE A 110 21.29 -18.61 -59.26
C ILE A 110 21.19 -20.14 -59.17
#